data_AF-A0A945AFS6-F1
#
_entry.id   AF-A0A945AFS6-F1
#
_cell.length_a   1.000
_cell.length_b   1.000
_cell.length_c   1.000
_cell.angle_alpha   90.00
_cell.angle_beta   90.00
_cell.angle_gamma   90.00
#
_symmetry.space_group_name_H-M   'P 1'
#
loop_
_entity.id
_entity.type
_entity.pdbx_description
1 polymer ?
#
loop_
_entity_poly.entity_id
_entity_poly.type
_entity_poly.pdbx_seq_one_letter_code
_entity_poly.pdbx_strand_id
1 'polypeptide(L)'
;DQYFHNQFEAAVSLAQRTGGFLVDAEQEILGFTHCELGGDLAEWWNMPPSLVNAIRGHHAPFLDGDNQELAVVVHAADVLVHQFKVGASGSFCQPKMQDECWSRLGLSDDQVAYFQQALSYLV
;
A
#
# COMPACT_ATOMS: atom_id res chain seq x y z
N ASP A 1 7.92 -8.24 18.05
CA ASP A 1 9.38 -8.36 17.85
C ASP A 1 9.89 -9.76 18.21
N GLN A 2 9.55 -10.76 17.39
CA GLN A 2 9.86 -12.16 17.72
C GLN A 2 10.60 -12.89 16.60
N TYR A 3 10.53 -12.37 15.36
CA TYR A 3 11.17 -12.93 14.17
C TYR A 3 11.68 -11.78 13.30
N PHE A 4 12.81 -11.99 12.62
CA PHE A 4 13.42 -11.06 11.65
C PHE A 4 13.67 -9.62 12.13
N HIS A 5 13.76 -9.38 13.44
CA HIS A 5 13.92 -8.03 14.02
C HIS A 5 15.06 -7.24 13.35
N ASN A 6 16.28 -7.78 13.36
CA ASN A 6 17.45 -7.10 12.80
C ASN A 6 17.31 -6.84 11.29
N GLN A 7 16.70 -7.77 10.55
CA GLN A 7 16.47 -7.62 9.12
C GLN A 7 15.40 -6.56 8.83
N PHE A 8 14.34 -6.52 9.63
CA PHE A 8 13.30 -5.49 9.53
C PHE A 8 13.86 -4.10 9.85
N GLU A 9 14.66 -3.97 10.91
CA GLU A 9 15.38 -2.72 11.20
C GLU A 9 16.30 -2.30 10.04
N ALA A 10 16.98 -3.26 9.41
CA ALA A 10 17.82 -3.00 8.23
C ALA A 10 17.00 -2.55 7.01
N ALA A 11 15.81 -3.12 6.78
CA ALA A 11 14.89 -2.72 5.72
C ALA A 11 14.37 -1.29 5.94
N VAL A 12 13.91 -0.97 7.15
CA VAL A 12 13.50 0.40 7.51
C VAL A 12 14.66 1.38 7.33
N SER A 13 15.86 1.01 7.79
CA SER A 13 17.04 1.85 7.65
C SER A 13 17.43 2.05 6.17
N LEU A 14 17.24 1.04 5.32
CA LEU A 14 17.48 1.13 3.89
C LEU A 14 16.49 2.10 3.23
N ALA A 15 15.18 1.93 3.46
CA ALA A 15 14.14 2.83 2.97
C ALA A 15 14.40 4.28 3.39
N GLN A 16 14.85 4.49 4.63
CA GLN A 16 15.22 5.82 5.13
C GLN A 16 16.41 6.42 4.39
N ARG A 17 17.48 5.65 4.19
CA ARG A 17 18.69 6.14 3.50
C ARG A 17 18.44 6.45 2.03
N THR A 18 17.58 5.67 1.37
CA THR A 18 17.26 5.85 -0.05
C THR A 18 16.12 6.83 -0.28
N GLY A 19 15.36 7.17 0.76
CA GLY A 19 14.12 7.93 0.61
C GLY A 19 13.05 7.13 -0.16
N GLY A 20 13.09 5.79 -0.09
CA GLY A 20 12.26 4.87 -0.88
C GLY A 20 11.07 4.28 -0.13
N PHE A 21 10.37 3.35 -0.79
CA PHE A 21 9.28 2.60 -0.17
C PHE A 21 9.84 1.49 0.72
N LEU A 22 9.16 1.20 1.83
CA LEU A 22 9.52 0.08 2.70
C LEU A 22 9.35 -1.26 1.98
N VAL A 23 8.31 -1.42 1.15
CA VAL A 23 8.03 -2.66 0.41
C VAL A 23 9.22 -3.10 -0.46
N ASP A 24 9.90 -2.15 -1.12
CA ASP A 24 11.09 -2.43 -1.94
C ASP A 24 12.27 -2.86 -1.07
N ALA A 25 12.45 -2.19 0.08
CA ALA A 25 13.53 -2.50 1.02
C ALA A 25 13.33 -3.85 1.73
N GLU A 26 12.08 -4.21 2.03
CA GLU A 26 11.72 -5.54 2.54
C GLU A 26 12.06 -6.62 1.52
N GLN A 27 11.66 -6.42 0.25
CA GLN A 27 12.00 -7.36 -0.82
C GLN A 27 13.51 -7.56 -0.95
N GLU A 28 14.31 -6.49 -0.84
CA GLU A 28 15.77 -6.54 -0.92
C GLU A 28 16.43 -7.26 0.27
N ILE A 29 15.97 -6.99 1.49
CA ILE A 29 16.64 -7.45 2.72
C ILE A 29 16.07 -8.78 3.25
N LEU A 30 14.75 -8.95 3.20
CA LEU A 30 14.03 -10.11 3.73
C LEU A 30 13.76 -11.17 2.65
N GLY A 31 13.71 -10.75 1.38
CA GLY A 31 13.34 -11.61 0.26
C GLY A 31 11.83 -11.79 0.09
N PHE A 32 11.03 -11.11 0.90
CA PHE A 32 9.57 -11.03 0.80
C PHE A 32 9.10 -9.67 1.33
N THR A 33 7.88 -9.31 0.99
CA THR A 33 7.22 -8.06 1.40
C THR A 33 6.19 -8.30 2.49
N HIS A 34 5.81 -7.23 3.21
CA HIS A 34 4.68 -7.31 4.14
C HIS A 34 3.36 -7.69 3.46
N CYS A 35 3.18 -7.34 2.19
CA CYS A 35 1.98 -7.69 1.41
C CYS A 35 1.91 -9.21 1.18
N GLU A 36 3.02 -9.82 0.75
CA GLU A 36 3.10 -11.27 0.50
C GLU A 36 2.91 -12.05 1.79
N LEU A 37 3.68 -11.72 2.84
CA LEU A 37 3.57 -12.41 4.13
C LEU A 37 2.18 -12.23 4.75
N GLY A 38 1.60 -11.03 4.64
CA GLY A 38 0.23 -10.76 5.10
C GLY A 38 -0.82 -11.56 4.32
N GLY A 39 -0.65 -11.69 3.01
CA GLY A 39 -1.50 -12.51 2.14
C GLY A 39 -1.42 -14.00 2.49
N ASP A 40 -0.21 -14.54 2.63
CA ASP A 40 0.02 -15.94 3.01
C ASP A 40 -0.58 -16.24 4.40
N LEU A 41 -0.43 -15.32 5.35
CA LEU A 41 -1.01 -15.47 6.69
C LEU A 41 -2.54 -15.44 6.66
N ALA A 42 -3.14 -14.52 5.89
CA ALA A 42 -4.59 -14.43 5.74
C ALA A 42 -5.17 -15.69 5.08
N GLU A 43 -4.48 -16.24 4.08
CA GLU A 43 -4.84 -17.51 3.45
C GLU A 43 -4.75 -18.67 4.44
N TRP A 44 -3.68 -18.73 5.24
CA TRP A 44 -3.53 -19.77 6.25
C TRP A 44 -4.63 -19.72 7.33
N TRP A 45 -5.11 -18.53 7.67
CA TRP A 45 -6.28 -18.35 8.53
C TRP A 45 -7.63 -18.60 7.84
N ASN A 46 -7.62 -19.06 6.59
CA ASN A 46 -8.80 -19.38 5.79
C ASN A 46 -9.74 -18.17 5.63
N MET A 47 -9.15 -16.98 5.45
CA MET A 47 -9.90 -15.76 5.15
C MET A 47 -10.50 -15.80 3.75
N PRO A 48 -11.59 -15.06 3.49
CA PRO A 48 -12.17 -14.92 2.16
C PRO A 48 -11.12 -14.51 1.10
N PRO A 49 -11.15 -15.07 -0.12
CA PRO A 49 -10.18 -14.74 -1.18
C PRO A 49 -10.09 -13.26 -1.50
N SER A 50 -11.19 -12.51 -1.40
CA SER A 50 -11.20 -11.06 -1.61
C SER A 50 -10.32 -10.31 -0.60
N LEU A 51 -10.26 -10.77 0.66
CA LEU A 51 -9.39 -10.19 1.68
C LEU A 51 -7.94 -10.57 1.47
N VAL A 52 -7.67 -11.83 1.14
CA VAL A 52 -6.31 -12.30 0.79
C VAL A 52 -5.74 -11.46 -0.37
N ASN A 53 -6.53 -11.28 -1.43
CA ASN A 53 -6.13 -10.50 -2.60
C ASN A 53 -5.95 -9.01 -2.26
N ALA A 54 -6.83 -8.42 -1.44
CA ALA A 54 -6.67 -7.03 -1.01
C ALA A 54 -5.39 -6.80 -0.20
N ILE A 55 -5.06 -7.72 0.71
CA ILE A 55 -3.83 -7.63 1.49
C ILE A 55 -2.60 -7.81 0.60
N ARG A 56 -2.60 -8.81 -0.29
CA ARG A 56 -1.44 -9.09 -1.16
C ARG A 56 -1.23 -8.01 -2.21
N GLY A 57 -2.30 -7.44 -2.74
CA GLY A 57 -2.28 -6.54 -3.91
C GLY A 57 -2.39 -5.04 -3.62
N HIS A 58 -2.50 -4.56 -2.37
CA HIS A 58 -2.81 -3.15 -2.12
C HIS A 58 -1.76 -2.13 -2.63
N HIS A 59 -0.48 -2.50 -2.77
CA HIS A 59 0.51 -1.62 -3.42
C HIS A 59 0.47 -1.66 -4.95
N ALA A 60 -0.17 -2.69 -5.54
CA ALA A 60 -0.31 -2.89 -6.98
C ALA A 60 -1.67 -3.51 -7.35
N PRO A 61 -2.80 -2.79 -7.15
CA PRO A 61 -4.16 -3.36 -7.19
C PRO A 61 -4.65 -3.81 -8.58
N PHE A 62 -3.80 -3.75 -9.60
CA PHE A 62 -4.12 -4.16 -10.98
C PHE A 62 -3.18 -5.25 -11.51
N LEU A 63 -2.26 -5.76 -10.70
CA LEU A 63 -1.25 -6.72 -11.17
C LEU A 63 -1.85 -8.11 -11.48
N ASP A 64 -2.83 -8.59 -10.70
CA ASP A 64 -3.38 -9.95 -10.81
C ASP A 64 -4.79 -10.03 -11.43
N GLY A 65 -5.18 -9.08 -12.27
CA GLY A 65 -6.41 -9.14 -13.08
C GLY A 65 -7.69 -8.59 -12.43
N ASP A 66 -8.86 -9.05 -12.89
CA ASP A 66 -10.18 -8.52 -12.50
C ASP A 66 -10.64 -9.01 -11.10
N ASN A 67 -11.61 -8.30 -10.49
CA ASN A 67 -12.14 -8.48 -9.11
C ASN A 67 -11.25 -8.03 -7.94
N GLN A 68 -10.46 -6.97 -8.12
CA GLN A 68 -9.66 -6.36 -7.05
C GLN A 68 -10.30 -5.11 -6.40
N GLU A 69 -11.63 -4.99 -6.40
CA GLU A 69 -12.30 -3.78 -5.87
C GLU A 69 -11.83 -3.43 -4.45
N LEU A 70 -11.70 -4.43 -3.58
CA LEU A 70 -11.23 -4.20 -2.23
C LEU A 70 -9.75 -3.75 -2.18
N ALA A 71 -8.89 -4.30 -3.05
CA ALA A 71 -7.50 -3.85 -3.15
C ALA A 71 -7.43 -2.39 -3.65
N VAL A 72 -8.27 -2.00 -4.60
CA VAL A 72 -8.38 -0.62 -5.09
C VAL A 72 -8.80 0.33 -3.97
N VAL A 73 -9.79 -0.04 -3.15
CA VAL A 73 -10.22 0.76 -2.01
C VAL A 73 -9.08 0.92 -0.98
N VAL A 74 -8.40 -0.17 -0.63
CA VAL A 74 -7.30 -0.15 0.33
C VAL A 74 -6.12 0.66 -0.21
N HIS A 75 -5.76 0.48 -1.48
CA HIS A 75 -4.73 1.27 -2.16
C HIS A 75 -5.05 2.76 -2.10
N ALA A 76 -6.29 3.13 -2.43
CA ALA A 76 -6.69 4.53 -2.42
C ALA A 76 -6.63 5.11 -1.00
N ALA A 77 -7.11 4.37 0.00
CA ALA A 77 -7.02 4.78 1.39
C ALA A 77 -5.57 4.97 1.85
N ASP A 78 -4.68 4.03 1.51
CA ASP A 78 -3.25 4.07 1.84
C ASP A 78 -2.56 5.30 1.24
N VAL A 79 -2.78 5.56 -0.06
CA VAL A 79 -2.27 6.75 -0.74
C VAL A 79 -2.75 8.04 -0.07
N LEU A 80 -4.04 8.11 0.28
CA LEU A 80 -4.62 9.31 0.89
C LEU A 80 -4.04 9.59 2.28
N VAL A 81 -3.96 8.58 3.16
CA VAL A 81 -3.40 8.78 4.51
C VAL A 81 -1.91 9.17 4.45
N HIS A 82 -1.18 8.65 3.46
CA HIS A 82 0.19 9.02 3.17
C HIS A 82 0.34 10.50 2.77
N GLN A 83 -0.53 10.97 1.87
CA GLN A 83 -0.56 12.37 1.44
C GLN A 83 -0.93 13.31 2.58
N PHE A 84 -1.85 12.89 3.46
CA PHE A 84 -2.20 13.62 4.69
C PHE A 84 -1.13 13.54 5.80
N LYS A 85 -0.01 12.84 5.57
CA LYS A 85 1.07 12.64 6.56
C LYS A 85 0.55 12.02 7.87
N VAL A 86 -0.45 11.14 7.77
CA VAL A 86 -1.05 10.44 8.92
C VAL A 86 -0.31 9.12 9.15
N GLY A 87 0.26 8.97 10.34
CA GLY A 87 0.97 7.75 10.73
C GLY A 87 2.41 7.67 10.22
N ALA A 88 3.00 6.48 10.32
CA ALA A 88 4.36 6.20 9.87
C ALA A 88 4.40 4.78 9.29
N SER A 89 4.38 4.68 7.95
CA SER A 89 4.42 3.38 7.26
C SER A 89 5.82 2.79 7.12
N GLY A 90 6.86 3.56 7.49
CA GLY A 90 8.26 3.20 7.24
C GLY A 90 8.74 3.49 5.82
N SER A 91 7.86 3.97 4.93
CA SER A 91 8.25 4.53 3.63
C SER A 91 8.62 6.01 3.77
N PHE A 92 9.63 6.44 3.00
CA PHE A 92 10.17 7.80 3.03
C PHE A 92 9.94 8.57 1.71
N CYS A 93 9.12 8.01 0.83
CA CYS A 93 8.54 8.66 -0.34
C CYS A 93 7.01 8.62 -0.29
N GLN A 94 6.38 9.34 -1.21
CA GLN A 94 4.93 9.41 -1.31
C GLN A 94 4.43 8.45 -2.39
N PRO A 95 3.52 7.51 -2.06
CA PRO A 95 2.84 6.71 -3.07
C PRO A 95 1.96 7.61 -3.94
N LYS A 96 1.79 7.22 -5.20
CA LYS A 96 0.92 7.90 -6.15
C LYS A 96 -0.31 7.05 -6.39
N MET A 97 -1.47 7.71 -6.45
CA MET A 97 -2.69 7.06 -6.91
C MET A 97 -2.49 6.66 -8.38
N GLN A 98 -2.89 5.44 -8.72
CA GLN A 98 -3.00 5.01 -10.12
C GLN A 98 -4.31 5.56 -10.72
N ASP A 99 -4.27 6.06 -11.95
CA ASP A 99 -5.41 6.77 -12.56
C ASP A 99 -6.66 5.88 -12.66
N GLU A 100 -6.45 4.58 -12.92
CA GLU A 100 -7.48 3.57 -12.99
C GLU A 100 -8.25 3.42 -11.67
N CYS A 101 -7.63 3.69 -10.52
CA CYS A 101 -8.29 3.60 -9.21
C CYS A 101 -9.50 4.53 -9.12
N TRP A 102 -9.39 5.76 -9.64
CA TRP A 102 -10.49 6.73 -9.60
C TRP A 102 -11.70 6.23 -10.38
N SER A 103 -11.46 5.71 -11.58
CA SER A 103 -12.52 5.14 -12.43
C SER A 103 -13.18 3.92 -11.79
N ARG A 104 -12.39 3.05 -11.15
CA ARG A 104 -12.88 1.83 -10.50
C ARG A 104 -13.64 2.09 -9.20
N LEU A 105 -13.35 3.19 -8.51
CA LEU A 105 -14.13 3.66 -7.36
C LEU A 105 -15.44 4.35 -7.75
N GLY A 106 -15.68 4.55 -9.05
CA GLY A 106 -16.90 5.22 -9.55
C GLY A 106 -16.98 6.70 -9.19
N LEU A 107 -15.84 7.35 -8.94
CA LEU A 107 -15.79 8.78 -8.67
C LEU A 107 -15.82 9.57 -9.98
N SER A 108 -16.58 10.65 -10.03
CA SER A 108 -16.55 11.59 -11.15
C SER A 108 -15.28 12.43 -11.15
N ASP A 109 -14.92 13.00 -12.30
CA ASP A 109 -13.79 13.94 -12.41
C ASP A 109 -13.90 15.10 -11.42
N ASP A 110 -15.11 15.62 -11.19
CA ASP A 110 -15.38 16.67 -10.20
C ASP A 110 -15.10 16.20 -8.76
N GLN A 111 -15.47 14.96 -8.42
CA GLN A 111 -15.20 14.40 -7.09
C GLN A 111 -13.70 14.15 -6.90
N VAL A 112 -13.01 13.64 -7.92
CA VAL A 112 -11.55 13.45 -7.91
C VAL A 112 -10.84 14.80 -7.73
N ALA A 113 -11.23 15.82 -8.52
CA ALA A 113 -10.67 17.15 -8.42
C ALA A 113 -10.92 17.77 -7.03
N TYR A 114 -12.11 17.59 -6.47
CA TYR A 114 -12.41 18.02 -5.10
C TYR A 114 -11.50 17.34 -4.07
N PHE A 115 -11.31 16.02 -4.14
CA PHE A 115 -10.40 15.32 -3.24
C PHE A 115 -8.95 15.80 -3.38
N GLN A 116 -8.45 15.90 -4.61
CA GLN A 116 -7.10 16.40 -4.91
C GLN A 116 -6.88 17.83 -4.39
N GLN A 117 -7.87 18.69 -4.57
CA GLN A 117 -7.83 20.06 -4.05
C GLN A 117 -7.88 20.08 -2.51
N ALA A 118 -8.76 19.31 -1.87
CA ALA A 118 -8.83 19.19 -0.42
C ALA A 118 -7.50 18.68 0.17
N LEU A 119 -6.85 17.72 -0.47
CA LEU A 119 -5.53 17.19 -0.12
C LEU A 119 -4.45 18.28 -0.18
N SER A 120 -4.48 19.14 -1.22
CA SER A 120 -3.48 20.22 -1.38
C SER A 120 -3.49 21.27 -0.26
N TYR A 121 -4.60 21.42 0.47
CA TYR A 121 -4.69 22.38 1.57
C TYR A 121 -4.17 21.83 2.91
N LEU A 122 -3.90 20.52 2.99
CA LEU A 122 -3.54 19.82 4.22
C LEU A 122 -2.04 19.48 4.32
N VAL A 123 -1.22 19.90 3.35
CA VAL A 123 0.20 19.48 3.21
C VAL A 123 1.17 20.65 3.23
#